data_AF-A0A0F9ARZ2-F1
#
_entry.id   AF-A0A0F9ARZ2-F1
#
_cell.length_a   1.000
_cell.length_b   1.000
_cell.length_c   1.000
_cell.angle_alpha   90.00
_cell.angle_beta   90.00
_cell.angle_gamma   90.00
#
_symmetry.space_group_name_H-M   'P 1'
#
loop_
_entity.id
_entity.type
_entity.pdbx_description
1 polymer ?
#
loop_
_entity_poly.entity_id
_entity_poly.type
_entity_poly.pdbx_seq_one_letter_code
_entity_poly.pdbx_strand_id
1 'polypeptide(L)'
;IILDLPGFPAEGRENQIKQNFLTGIKKLIEESETELGEKEIDGRAVKGYRVEKGNQVFTIWADAETGQPVEVNMTMYQGYARKIMSDFKFDVELDESLFSLDVPEGYTVEEKQLDFKEASTEDLVEMLRIWIKVRGGTFPDALTPAHFIKDCKDIEHGKLEAQAFAQELAKKDGLKVSLTISRAIMLLAQHSEAHYAGKGVKLGDAETAVFWYKPTDSETYKVIYGDLSVKDVAEENLPAKPNEEAGSE
;
A
#
# COMPACT_ATOMS: atom_id res chain seq x y z
N ILE A 1 -21.72 -8.58 -0.65
CA ILE A 1 -21.04 -8.13 0.59
C ILE A 1 -21.39 -6.67 0.76
N ILE A 2 -22.19 -6.33 1.76
CA ILE A 2 -22.38 -4.94 2.16
C ILE A 2 -21.24 -4.64 3.14
N LEU A 3 -20.33 -3.76 2.75
CA LEU A 3 -19.21 -3.33 3.59
C LEU A 3 -19.69 -2.14 4.42
N ASP A 4 -20.12 -2.41 5.65
CA ASP A 4 -20.29 -1.36 6.65
C ASP A 4 -18.92 -1.00 7.21
N LEU A 5 -18.53 0.28 7.16
CA LEU A 5 -17.19 0.78 7.51
C LEU A 5 -17.20 1.68 8.76
N PRO A 6 -17.56 1.16 9.95
CA PRO A 6 -17.41 1.92 11.19
C PRO A 6 -15.92 2.01 11.58
N GLY A 7 -15.43 3.21 11.91
CA GLY A 7 -14.06 3.43 12.42
C GLY A 7 -13.06 4.07 11.44
N PHE A 8 -13.42 4.32 10.18
CA PHE A 8 -12.61 5.19 9.31
C PHE A 8 -12.71 6.65 9.80
N PRO A 9 -11.59 7.34 10.09
CA PRO A 9 -11.62 8.72 10.57
C PRO A 9 -12.45 9.59 9.62
N ALA A 10 -13.39 10.34 10.19
CA ALA A 10 -14.19 11.31 9.44
C ALA A 10 -13.33 12.48 8.94
N GLU A 11 -12.21 12.73 9.63
CA GLU A 11 -11.23 13.73 9.23
C GLU A 11 -10.43 13.27 8.00
N GLY A 12 -10.40 14.13 6.98
CA GLY A 12 -9.80 13.83 5.67
C GLY A 12 -10.79 13.34 4.61
N ARG A 13 -11.99 12.91 4.99
CA ARG A 13 -13.05 12.51 4.03
C ARG A 13 -13.48 13.70 3.18
N GLU A 14 -13.58 14.90 3.76
CA GLU A 14 -13.84 16.11 2.98
C GLU A 14 -12.72 16.45 1.99
N ASN A 15 -11.45 16.22 2.33
CA ASN A 15 -10.34 16.59 1.45
C ASN A 15 -10.09 15.56 0.32
N GLN A 16 -10.36 14.28 0.57
CA GLN A 16 -10.30 13.23 -0.47
C GLN A 16 -11.52 13.25 -1.39
N ILE A 17 -12.73 13.54 -0.87
CA ILE A 17 -13.94 13.69 -1.70
C ILE A 17 -13.87 14.99 -2.54
N LYS A 18 -13.14 16.03 -2.10
CA LYS A 18 -12.98 17.30 -2.84
C LYS A 18 -11.98 17.24 -4.00
N GLN A 19 -11.15 16.20 -4.12
CA GLN A 19 -10.26 16.02 -5.27
C GLN A 19 -10.89 15.08 -6.29
N ASN A 20 -11.65 15.63 -7.24
CA ASN A 20 -12.12 14.89 -8.40
C ASN A 20 -10.91 14.28 -9.13
N PHE A 21 -11.00 13.00 -9.55
CA PHE A 21 -9.98 12.29 -10.32
C PHE A 21 -9.38 13.16 -11.44
N LEU A 22 -10.23 13.88 -12.17
CA LEU A 22 -9.80 14.78 -13.24
C LEU A 22 -8.95 15.94 -12.74
N THR A 23 -9.28 16.54 -11.60
CA THR A 23 -8.47 17.57 -10.96
C THR A 23 -7.11 17.03 -10.57
N GLY A 24 -7.06 15.79 -10.05
CA GLY A 24 -5.81 15.10 -9.73
C GLY A 24 -4.91 14.89 -10.95
N ILE A 25 -5.48 14.43 -12.08
CA ILE A 25 -4.72 14.23 -13.32
C ILE A 25 -4.20 15.56 -13.88
N LYS A 26 -5.02 16.62 -13.90
CA LYS A 26 -4.59 17.94 -14.35
C LYS A 26 -3.41 18.47 -13.54
N LYS A 27 -3.49 18.35 -12.21
CA LYS A 27 -2.40 18.74 -11.32
C LYS A 27 -1.10 17.97 -11.60
N LEU A 28 -1.19 16.67 -11.89
CA LEU A 28 -0.01 15.88 -12.28
C LEU A 28 0.60 16.38 -13.59
N ILE A 29 -0.22 16.69 -14.60
CA ILE A 29 0.26 17.27 -15.87
C ILE A 29 0.97 18.61 -15.62
N GLU A 30 0.41 19.48 -14.76
CA GLU A 30 1.01 20.77 -14.40
C GLU A 30 2.33 20.62 -13.62
N GLU A 31 2.46 19.57 -12.80
CA GLU A 31 3.69 19.21 -12.07
C GLU A 31 4.72 18.48 -12.96
N SER A 32 4.39 18.17 -14.22
CA SER A 32 5.25 17.40 -15.11
C SER A 32 6.45 18.22 -15.60
N GLU A 33 7.66 17.77 -15.28
CA GLU A 33 8.90 18.34 -15.83
C GLU A 33 9.30 17.72 -17.19
N THR A 34 8.66 16.61 -17.58
CA THR A 34 8.99 15.87 -18.81
C THR A 34 7.80 15.79 -19.75
N GLU A 35 7.89 16.45 -20.90
CA GLU A 35 6.97 16.23 -22.03
C GLU A 35 7.48 15.07 -22.91
N LEU A 36 6.56 14.17 -23.30
CA LEU A 36 6.87 12.98 -24.11
C LEU A 36 6.62 13.19 -25.61
N GLY A 37 6.21 14.38 -26.00
CA GLY A 37 5.82 14.72 -27.36
C GLY A 37 4.37 14.35 -27.68
N GLU A 38 4.07 14.29 -28.97
CA GLU A 38 2.72 14.05 -29.50
C GLU A 38 2.66 12.71 -30.23
N LYS A 39 1.48 12.06 -30.17
CA LYS A 39 1.17 10.89 -30.98
C LYS A 39 -0.34 10.81 -31.21
N GLU A 40 -0.76 9.79 -31.95
CA GLU A 40 -2.17 9.45 -32.10
C GLU A 40 -2.54 8.25 -31.20
N ILE A 41 -3.68 8.32 -30.52
CA ILE A 41 -4.31 7.18 -29.82
C ILE A 41 -5.77 7.15 -30.25
N ASP A 42 -6.23 6.03 -30.81
CA ASP A 42 -7.62 5.82 -31.23
C ASP A 42 -8.20 6.97 -32.08
N GLY A 43 -7.39 7.50 -33.01
CA GLY A 43 -7.78 8.61 -33.88
C GLY A 43 -7.74 10.01 -33.23
N ARG A 44 -7.25 10.12 -31.99
CA ARG A 44 -7.10 11.40 -31.28
C ARG A 44 -5.63 11.81 -31.23
N ALA A 45 -5.36 13.07 -31.59
CA ALA A 45 -4.07 13.67 -31.34
C ALA A 45 -3.90 13.90 -29.83
N VAL A 46 -2.85 13.33 -29.26
CA VAL A 46 -2.56 13.42 -27.82
C VAL A 46 -1.18 13.98 -27.56
N LYS A 47 -1.05 14.70 -26.46
CA LYS A 47 0.21 15.15 -25.88
C LYS A 47 0.53 14.35 -24.62
N GLY A 48 1.78 13.90 -24.52
CA GLY A 48 2.25 13.02 -23.46
C GLY A 48 3.04 13.74 -22.37
N TYR A 49 2.86 13.30 -21.13
CA TYR A 49 3.52 13.83 -19.94
C TYR A 49 4.02 12.69 -19.07
N ARG A 50 5.20 12.85 -18.48
CA ARG A 50 5.76 11.90 -17.50
C ARG A 50 6.01 12.59 -16.18
N VAL A 51 5.46 12.01 -15.12
CA VAL A 51 5.55 12.53 -13.76
C VAL A 51 6.08 11.42 -12.86
N GLU A 52 7.11 11.72 -12.08
CA GLU A 52 7.63 10.83 -11.05
C GLU A 52 7.29 11.42 -9.68
N LYS A 53 6.56 10.65 -8.87
CA LYS A 53 6.11 11.10 -7.55
C LYS A 53 6.25 9.98 -6.54
N GLY A 54 7.28 10.08 -5.69
CA GLY A 54 7.61 9.04 -4.73
C GLY A 54 7.89 7.70 -5.42
N ASN A 55 7.10 6.66 -5.11
CA ASN A 55 7.24 5.33 -5.68
C ASN A 55 6.38 5.07 -6.93
N GLN A 56 5.78 6.13 -7.50
CA GLN A 56 4.88 6.08 -8.63
C GLN A 56 5.46 6.81 -9.83
N VAL A 57 5.34 6.21 -11.01
CA VAL A 57 5.62 6.88 -12.29
C VAL A 57 4.34 6.90 -13.10
N PHE A 58 3.92 8.09 -13.49
CA PHE A 58 2.77 8.33 -14.34
C PHE A 58 3.25 8.64 -15.76
N THR A 59 2.57 8.04 -16.73
CA THR A 59 2.59 8.44 -18.14
C THR A 59 1.16 8.81 -18.50
N ILE A 60 0.95 10.09 -18.79
CA ILE A 60 -0.38 10.65 -19.05
C ILE A 60 -0.41 11.10 -20.50
N TRP A 61 -1.36 10.57 -21.28
CA TRP A 61 -1.67 11.03 -22.62
C TRP A 61 -2.99 11.78 -22.56
N ALA A 62 -2.93 13.09 -22.81
CA ALA A 62 -4.08 13.97 -22.83
C ALA A 62 -4.40 14.38 -24.26
N ASP A 63 -5.69 14.49 -24.57
CA ASP A 63 -6.18 15.01 -25.84
C ASP A 63 -5.66 16.45 -26.06
N ALA A 64 -5.06 16.71 -27.22
CA ALA A 64 -4.34 17.96 -27.48
C ALA A 64 -5.26 19.19 -27.56
N GLU A 65 -6.55 19.00 -27.89
CA GLU A 65 -7.52 20.09 -28.01
C GLU A 65 -8.23 20.37 -26.69
N THR A 66 -8.68 19.32 -26.00
CA THR A 66 -9.54 19.42 -24.82
C THR A 66 -8.77 19.34 -23.50
N GLY A 67 -7.55 18.82 -23.51
CA GLY A 67 -6.75 18.53 -22.32
C GLY A 67 -7.30 17.40 -21.44
N GLN A 68 -8.30 16.65 -21.92
CA GLN A 68 -8.87 15.51 -21.18
C GLN A 68 -7.95 14.29 -21.29
N PRO A 69 -7.84 13.44 -20.24
CA PRO A 69 -7.04 12.24 -20.33
C PRO A 69 -7.65 11.23 -21.32
N VAL A 70 -6.81 10.71 -22.19
CA VAL A 70 -7.13 9.61 -23.12
C VAL A 70 -6.58 8.28 -22.58
N GLU A 71 -5.35 8.31 -22.04
CA GLU A 71 -4.73 7.17 -21.38
C GLU A 71 -3.89 7.64 -20.20
N VAL A 72 -4.01 6.94 -19.07
CA VAL A 72 -3.13 7.13 -17.91
C VAL A 72 -2.55 5.79 -17.53
N ASN A 73 -1.23 5.67 -17.69
CA ASN A 73 -0.46 4.52 -17.25
C ASN A 73 0.29 4.89 -15.96
N MET A 74 0.13 4.06 -14.94
CA MET A 74 0.77 4.23 -13.65
C MET A 74 1.56 2.96 -13.33
N THR A 75 2.86 3.11 -13.08
CA THR A 75 3.67 2.06 -12.47
C THR A 75 3.92 2.41 -11.01
N MET A 76 3.87 1.40 -10.14
CA MET A 76 4.05 1.54 -8.70
C MET A 76 5.06 0.52 -8.21
N TYR A 77 5.68 0.81 -7.07
CA TYR A 77 6.60 -0.11 -6.40
C TYR A 77 7.71 -0.58 -7.35
N GLN A 78 8.45 0.36 -7.96
CA GLN A 78 9.54 0.05 -8.89
C GLN A 78 9.10 -0.84 -10.09
N GLY A 79 7.86 -0.69 -10.55
CA GLY A 79 7.32 -1.42 -11.69
C GLY A 79 6.71 -2.78 -11.36
N TYR A 80 6.69 -3.19 -10.08
CA TYR A 80 6.06 -4.44 -9.70
C TYR A 80 4.54 -4.46 -9.92
N ALA A 81 3.89 -3.30 -9.88
CA ALA A 81 2.49 -3.13 -10.21
C ALA A 81 2.31 -2.09 -11.33
N ARG A 82 1.39 -2.39 -12.26
CA ARG A 82 1.04 -1.51 -13.37
C ARG A 82 -0.48 -1.40 -13.47
N LYS A 83 -0.97 -0.18 -13.64
CA LYS A 83 -2.37 0.13 -13.92
C LYS A 83 -2.44 0.97 -15.18
N ILE A 84 -3.31 0.58 -16.11
CA ILE A 84 -3.63 1.38 -17.30
C ILE A 84 -5.11 1.76 -17.18
N MET A 85 -5.40 3.04 -17.36
CA MET A 85 -6.75 3.58 -17.40
C MET A 85 -6.93 4.21 -18.79
N SER A 86 -7.88 3.69 -19.55
CA SER A 86 -8.17 4.08 -20.94
C SER A 86 -9.68 4.21 -21.13
N ASP A 87 -10.10 4.50 -22.36
CA ASP A 87 -11.51 4.48 -22.77
C ASP A 87 -12.42 5.43 -21.97
N PHE A 88 -11.85 6.55 -21.51
CA PHE A 88 -12.59 7.55 -20.76
C PHE A 88 -13.78 8.08 -21.58
N LYS A 89 -14.95 8.06 -20.95
CA LYS A 89 -16.17 8.72 -21.44
C LYS A 89 -16.57 9.79 -20.44
N PHE A 90 -16.72 11.01 -20.92
CA PHE A 90 -17.11 12.18 -20.12
C PHE A 90 -18.55 12.57 -20.44
N ASP A 91 -19.23 13.12 -19.45
CA ASP A 91 -20.57 13.69 -19.59
C ASP A 91 -21.60 12.72 -20.20
N VAL A 92 -21.44 11.42 -19.92
CA VAL A 92 -22.37 10.38 -20.34
C VAL A 92 -23.56 10.35 -19.38
N GLU A 93 -24.76 10.34 -19.94
CA GLU A 93 -25.98 10.06 -19.18
C GLU A 93 -25.96 8.59 -18.72
N LEU A 94 -26.01 8.38 -17.41
CA LEU A 94 -25.98 7.05 -16.82
C LEU A 94 -27.37 6.67 -16.34
N ASP A 95 -27.77 5.43 -16.63
CA ASP A 95 -29.01 4.86 -16.14
C ASP A 95 -28.96 4.69 -14.61
N GLU A 96 -29.96 5.21 -13.90
CA GLU A 96 -30.05 5.13 -12.44
C GLU A 96 -30.04 3.68 -11.93
N SER A 97 -30.52 2.72 -12.73
CA SER A 97 -30.51 1.30 -12.39
C SER A 97 -29.10 0.71 -12.22
N LEU A 98 -28.07 1.33 -12.81
CA LEU A 98 -26.66 0.97 -12.59
C LEU A 98 -26.21 1.20 -11.15
N PHE A 99 -26.96 2.01 -10.39
CA PHE A 99 -26.67 2.36 -9.00
C PHE A 99 -27.66 1.71 -8.02
N SER A 100 -28.48 0.76 -8.48
CA SER A 100 -29.39 0.04 -7.58
C SER A 100 -28.60 -0.75 -6.53
N LEU A 101 -29.06 -0.66 -5.28
CA LEU A 101 -28.58 -1.47 -4.16
C LEU A 101 -29.42 -2.73 -3.95
N ASP A 102 -30.42 -2.96 -4.81
CA ASP A 102 -31.25 -4.14 -4.75
C ASP A 102 -30.41 -5.38 -5.05
N VAL A 103 -30.59 -6.41 -4.22
CA VAL A 103 -29.89 -7.69 -4.39
C VAL A 103 -30.51 -8.40 -5.59
N PRO A 104 -29.73 -8.76 -6.62
CA PRO A 104 -30.27 -9.44 -7.79
C PRO A 104 -30.88 -10.79 -7.42
N GLU A 105 -31.84 -11.26 -8.23
CA GLU A 105 -32.47 -12.56 -8.02
C GLU A 105 -31.43 -13.69 -8.04
N GLY A 106 -31.56 -14.66 -7.12
CA GLY A 106 -30.62 -15.78 -6.96
C GLY A 106 -29.38 -15.46 -6.14
N TYR A 107 -29.22 -14.23 -5.66
CA TYR A 107 -28.14 -13.85 -4.73
C TYR A 107 -28.66 -13.73 -3.30
N THR A 108 -27.81 -14.08 -2.34
CA THR A 108 -28.08 -13.93 -0.91
C THR A 108 -27.11 -12.90 -0.33
N VAL A 109 -27.59 -12.05 0.58
CA VAL A 109 -26.71 -11.15 1.34
C VAL A 109 -25.98 -11.95 2.39
N GLU A 110 -24.64 -11.89 2.35
CA GLU A 110 -23.79 -12.32 3.45
C GLU A 110 -23.33 -11.05 4.19
N GLU A 111 -23.78 -10.92 5.44
CA GLU A 111 -23.31 -9.88 6.35
C GLU A 111 -22.03 -10.37 7.05
N LYS A 112 -20.90 -9.77 6.69
CA LYS A 112 -19.64 -9.94 7.42
C LYS A 112 -19.35 -8.64 8.14
N GLN A 113 -19.36 -8.67 9.47
CA GLN A 113 -18.80 -7.58 10.23
C GLN A 113 -17.29 -7.59 10.06
N LEU A 114 -16.78 -6.63 9.30
CA LEU A 114 -15.36 -6.40 9.17
C LEU A 114 -14.95 -5.38 10.22
N ASP A 115 -14.08 -5.83 11.11
CA ASP A 115 -13.52 -5.01 12.18
C ASP A 115 -12.44 -4.09 11.59
N PHE A 116 -12.85 -2.92 11.10
CA PHE A 116 -11.98 -1.85 10.61
C PHE A 116 -11.39 -1.03 11.76
N LYS A 117 -10.76 -1.70 12.73
CA LYS A 117 -9.96 -1.02 13.75
C LYS A 117 -8.90 -0.14 13.10
N GLU A 118 -8.51 0.92 13.79
CA GLU A 118 -7.34 1.69 13.43
C GLU A 118 -6.11 0.78 13.35
N ALA A 119 -5.19 1.12 12.45
CA ALA A 119 -3.96 0.38 12.29
C ALA A 119 -3.13 0.44 13.58
N SER A 120 -2.66 -0.71 14.04
CA SER A 120 -2.03 -0.86 15.35
C SER A 120 -0.67 -1.54 15.26
N THR A 121 0.17 -1.38 16.29
CA THR A 121 1.45 -2.10 16.39
C THR A 121 1.24 -3.61 16.38
N GLU A 122 0.13 -4.08 16.94
CA GLU A 122 -0.25 -5.49 16.96
C GLU A 122 -0.46 -6.05 15.56
N ASP A 123 -1.07 -5.27 14.65
CA ASP A 123 -1.20 -5.66 13.25
C ASP A 123 0.18 -5.80 12.58
N LEU A 124 1.10 -4.88 12.88
CA LEU A 124 2.47 -4.92 12.35
C LEU A 124 3.24 -6.13 12.87
N VAL A 125 3.15 -6.42 14.17
CA VAL A 125 3.75 -7.61 14.79
C VAL A 125 3.19 -8.89 14.19
N GLU A 126 1.88 -8.95 13.94
CA GLU A 126 1.24 -10.11 13.34
C GLU A 126 1.65 -10.28 11.86
N MET A 127 1.73 -9.19 11.09
CA MET A 127 2.26 -9.24 9.72
C MET A 127 3.70 -9.74 9.71
N LEU A 128 4.57 -9.22 10.59
CA LEU A 128 5.96 -9.67 10.72
C LEU A 128 6.05 -11.16 11.07
N ARG A 129 5.22 -11.64 12.01
CA ARG A 129 5.15 -13.06 12.39
C ARG A 129 4.85 -13.97 11.19
N ILE A 130 3.83 -13.61 10.40
CA ILE A 130 3.47 -14.36 9.19
C ILE A 130 4.62 -14.34 8.19
N TRP A 131 5.20 -13.15 7.95
CA TRP A 131 6.26 -12.96 6.97
C TRP A 131 7.53 -13.75 7.32
N ILE A 132 7.97 -13.68 8.58
CA ILE A 132 9.10 -14.44 9.11
C ILE A 132 8.89 -15.94 8.92
N LYS A 133 7.68 -16.44 9.17
CA LYS A 133 7.36 -17.85 9.00
C LYS A 133 7.52 -18.30 7.53
N VAL A 134 7.02 -17.49 6.59
CA VAL A 134 7.15 -17.76 5.15
C VAL A 134 8.62 -17.71 4.69
N ARG A 135 9.46 -16.95 5.39
CA ARG A 135 10.91 -16.82 5.17
C ARG A 135 11.76 -17.77 6.02
N GLY A 136 11.16 -18.80 6.64
CA GLY A 136 11.91 -19.81 7.39
C GLY A 136 12.55 -19.29 8.69
N GLY A 137 11.92 -18.32 9.37
CA GLY A 137 12.35 -17.83 10.68
C GLY A 137 13.26 -16.61 10.67
N THR A 138 13.39 -15.92 9.53
CA THR A 138 14.21 -14.71 9.40
C THR A 138 13.35 -13.51 9.01
N PHE A 139 13.66 -12.34 9.59
CA PHE A 139 13.02 -11.08 9.25
C PHE A 139 13.31 -10.67 7.78
N PRO A 140 12.40 -9.92 7.12
CA PRO A 140 12.60 -9.49 5.74
C PRO A 140 13.79 -8.52 5.58
N ASP A 141 14.34 -8.43 4.38
CA ASP A 141 15.49 -7.54 4.13
C ASP A 141 15.12 -6.06 4.23
N ALA A 142 13.88 -5.72 3.87
CA ALA A 142 13.30 -4.42 4.15
C ALA A 142 11.78 -4.56 4.39
N LEU A 143 11.25 -3.67 5.22
CA LEU A 143 9.84 -3.63 5.59
C LEU A 143 9.09 -2.58 4.75
N THR A 144 8.95 -2.85 3.46
CA THR A 144 8.26 -1.94 2.52
C THR A 144 7.24 -2.69 1.66
N PRO A 145 6.21 -2.00 1.13
CA PRO A 145 5.25 -2.61 0.21
C PRO A 145 5.91 -3.26 -1.02
N ALA A 146 6.99 -2.68 -1.53
CA ALA A 146 7.73 -3.23 -2.67
C ALA A 146 8.40 -4.58 -2.32
N HIS A 147 8.99 -4.70 -1.13
CA HIS A 147 9.56 -5.96 -0.66
C HIS A 147 8.48 -7.01 -0.41
N PHE A 148 7.32 -6.61 0.09
CA PHE A 148 6.18 -7.53 0.25
C PHE A 148 5.71 -8.10 -1.09
N ILE A 149 5.57 -7.26 -2.12
CA ILE A 149 5.18 -7.71 -3.47
C ILE A 149 6.27 -8.59 -4.09
N LYS A 150 7.54 -8.22 -3.93
CA LYS A 150 8.67 -9.06 -4.37
C LYS A 150 8.59 -10.45 -3.72
N ASP A 151 8.35 -10.52 -2.42
CA ASP A 151 8.27 -11.80 -1.71
C ASP A 151 7.03 -12.60 -2.13
N CYS A 152 5.89 -11.97 -2.42
CA CYS A 152 4.74 -12.66 -3.03
C CYS A 152 5.13 -13.32 -4.37
N LYS A 153 5.91 -12.63 -5.22
CA LYS A 153 6.43 -13.22 -6.46
C LYS A 153 7.43 -14.34 -6.19
N ASP A 154 8.28 -14.22 -5.16
CA ASP A 154 9.22 -15.28 -4.80
C ASP A 154 8.50 -16.51 -4.25
N ILE A 155 7.32 -16.35 -3.61
CA ILE A 155 6.41 -17.46 -3.26
C ILE A 155 5.86 -18.15 -4.52
N GLU A 156 5.34 -17.39 -5.49
CA GLU A 156 4.82 -17.93 -6.76
C GLU A 156 5.88 -18.73 -7.52
N HIS A 157 7.13 -18.27 -7.51
CA HIS A 157 8.26 -18.95 -8.14
C HIS A 157 8.89 -20.06 -7.25
N GLY A 158 8.30 -20.37 -6.09
CA GLY A 158 8.74 -21.46 -5.21
C GLY A 158 10.03 -21.21 -4.43
N LYS A 159 10.51 -19.96 -4.36
CA LYS A 159 11.70 -19.59 -3.57
C LYS A 159 11.40 -19.38 -2.09
N LEU A 160 10.14 -19.12 -1.74
CA LEU A 160 9.63 -18.97 -0.38
C LEU A 160 8.53 -19.99 -0.10
N GLU A 161 8.21 -20.23 1.18
CA GLU A 161 7.28 -21.30 1.58
C GLU A 161 5.80 -20.95 1.33
N ALA A 162 5.33 -21.20 0.11
CA ALA A 162 3.91 -21.02 -0.28
C ALA A 162 2.95 -21.79 0.63
N GLN A 163 3.33 -23.00 1.04
CA GLN A 163 2.50 -23.83 1.91
C GLN A 163 2.35 -23.21 3.31
N ALA A 164 3.40 -22.56 3.84
CA ALA A 164 3.32 -21.89 5.14
C ALA A 164 2.33 -20.72 5.10
N PHE A 165 2.36 -19.92 4.02
CA PHE A 165 1.43 -18.81 3.82
C PHE A 165 -0.02 -19.30 3.64
N ALA A 166 -0.22 -20.29 2.76
CA ALA A 166 -1.54 -20.89 2.54
C ALA A 166 -2.11 -21.55 3.81
N GLN A 167 -1.27 -22.19 4.62
CA GLN A 167 -1.67 -22.71 5.92
C GLN A 167 -2.08 -21.60 6.90
N GLU A 168 -1.42 -20.44 6.90
CA GLU A 168 -1.85 -19.30 7.73
C GLU A 168 -3.22 -18.77 7.28
N LEU A 169 -3.42 -18.60 5.97
CA LEU A 169 -4.71 -18.19 5.40
C LEU A 169 -5.83 -19.21 5.63
N ALA A 170 -5.50 -20.51 5.74
CA ALA A 170 -6.49 -21.57 5.98
C ALA A 170 -6.77 -21.79 7.47
N LYS A 171 -5.76 -21.65 8.35
CA LYS A 171 -5.91 -21.80 9.81
C LYS A 171 -6.62 -20.61 10.42
N LYS A 172 -6.37 -19.42 9.88
CA LYS A 172 -7.02 -18.18 10.29
C LYS A 172 -8.12 -17.86 9.29
N ASP A 173 -9.04 -16.98 9.68
CA ASP A 173 -9.94 -16.37 8.70
C ASP A 173 -9.08 -15.58 7.70
N GLY A 174 -8.95 -16.08 6.47
CA GLY A 174 -8.11 -15.48 5.43
C GLY A 174 -8.45 -14.02 5.15
N LEU A 175 -9.72 -13.62 5.31
CA LEU A 175 -10.13 -12.23 5.21
C LEU A 175 -9.57 -11.40 6.37
N LYS A 176 -9.60 -11.93 7.60
CA LYS A 176 -8.99 -11.28 8.76
C LYS A 176 -7.47 -11.14 8.61
N VAL A 177 -6.79 -12.16 8.10
CA VAL A 177 -5.35 -12.09 7.80
C VAL A 177 -5.07 -10.99 6.77
N SER A 178 -5.85 -10.95 5.68
CA SER A 178 -5.72 -9.90 4.68
C SER A 178 -5.92 -8.51 5.28
N LEU A 179 -6.94 -8.31 6.13
CA LEU A 179 -7.20 -7.03 6.79
C LEU A 179 -6.06 -6.63 7.74
N THR A 180 -5.52 -7.57 8.51
CA THR A 180 -4.36 -7.33 9.38
C THR A 180 -3.14 -6.89 8.58
N ILE A 181 -2.82 -7.57 7.48
CA ILE A 181 -1.70 -7.19 6.60
C ILE A 181 -1.96 -5.79 6.00
N SER A 182 -3.17 -5.52 5.53
CA SER A 182 -3.53 -4.20 4.99
C SER A 182 -3.36 -3.08 6.02
N ARG A 183 -3.81 -3.28 7.27
CA ARG A 183 -3.64 -2.30 8.35
C ARG A 183 -2.16 -2.10 8.72
N ALA A 184 -1.37 -3.16 8.80
CA ALA A 184 0.07 -3.04 9.02
C ALA A 184 0.76 -2.21 7.93
N ILE A 185 0.41 -2.41 6.66
CA ILE A 185 0.92 -1.59 5.54
C ILE A 185 0.48 -0.13 5.68
N MET A 186 -0.77 0.13 6.08
CA MET A 186 -1.25 1.49 6.34
C MET A 186 -0.46 2.17 7.46
N LEU A 187 -0.17 1.47 8.56
CA LEU A 187 0.65 1.99 9.65
C LEU A 187 2.05 2.39 9.14
N LEU A 188 2.70 1.53 8.35
CA LEU A 188 4.00 1.84 7.76
C LEU A 188 3.95 3.07 6.85
N ALA A 189 2.86 3.25 6.10
CA ALA A 189 2.69 4.41 5.23
C ALA A 189 2.45 5.72 5.99
N GLN A 190 1.87 5.66 7.20
CA GLN A 190 1.62 6.83 8.05
C GLN A 190 2.89 7.32 8.76
N HIS A 191 3.89 6.45 8.94
CA HIS A 191 5.12 6.75 9.68
C HIS A 191 6.34 6.67 8.77
N SER A 192 6.51 7.65 7.86
CA SER A 192 7.66 7.71 6.95
C SER A 192 9.01 7.76 7.66
N GLU A 193 9.05 8.30 8.89
CA GLU A 193 10.24 8.39 9.73
C GLU A 193 10.51 7.11 10.54
N ALA A 194 9.68 6.07 10.38
CA ALA A 194 9.91 4.79 11.04
C ALA A 194 11.21 4.17 10.53
N HIS A 195 11.93 3.51 11.44
CA HIS A 195 13.18 2.86 11.11
C HIS A 195 13.05 1.35 11.18
N TYR A 196 13.66 0.67 10.22
CA TYR A 196 13.70 -0.78 10.14
C TYR A 196 15.14 -1.28 10.11
N ALA A 197 15.48 -2.15 11.06
CA ALA A 197 16.81 -2.77 11.22
C ALA A 197 16.72 -4.31 11.27
N GLY A 198 15.62 -4.91 10.82
CA GLY A 198 15.41 -6.36 10.91
C GLY A 198 16.17 -7.21 9.89
N LYS A 199 16.89 -6.61 8.94
CA LYS A 199 17.62 -7.37 7.90
C LYS A 199 18.59 -8.37 8.53
N GLY A 200 18.41 -9.66 8.22
CA GLY A 200 19.26 -10.75 8.71
C GLY A 200 19.02 -11.16 10.17
N VAL A 201 18.09 -10.50 10.87
CA VAL A 201 17.72 -10.87 12.25
C VAL A 201 16.88 -12.15 12.22
N LYS A 202 17.15 -13.05 13.16
CA LYS A 202 16.39 -14.30 13.34
C LYS A 202 15.32 -14.13 14.41
N LEU A 203 14.20 -14.83 14.23
CA LEU A 203 13.14 -14.88 15.22
C LEU A 203 13.67 -15.42 16.56
N GLY A 204 13.38 -14.71 17.64
CA GLY A 204 13.77 -15.07 19.01
C GLY A 204 14.97 -14.29 19.56
N ASP A 205 15.58 -13.41 18.76
CA ASP A 205 16.61 -12.50 19.24
C ASP A 205 15.97 -11.32 20.00
N ALA A 206 15.76 -11.50 21.31
CA ALA A 206 15.06 -10.53 22.17
C ALA A 206 15.84 -9.23 22.44
N GLU A 207 17.15 -9.22 22.18
CA GLU A 207 18.02 -8.05 22.44
C GLU A 207 18.12 -7.14 21.21
N THR A 208 17.87 -7.67 20.02
CA THR A 208 17.98 -6.92 18.77
C THR A 208 16.66 -6.20 18.45
N ALA A 209 16.69 -4.86 18.44
CA ALA A 209 15.57 -4.07 17.92
C ALA A 209 15.50 -4.15 16.40
N VAL A 210 14.32 -4.43 15.85
CA VAL A 210 14.10 -4.66 14.40
C VAL A 210 13.29 -3.55 13.74
N PHE A 211 12.46 -2.85 14.50
CA PHE A 211 11.64 -1.76 13.99
C PHE A 211 11.28 -0.79 15.10
N TRP A 212 11.27 0.51 14.80
CA TRP A 212 10.73 1.49 15.74
C TRP A 212 10.14 2.69 15.02
N TYR A 213 9.11 3.25 15.63
CA TYR A 213 8.43 4.44 15.15
C TYR A 213 7.87 5.24 16.33
N LYS A 214 7.59 6.52 16.09
CA LYS A 214 6.91 7.39 17.05
C LYS A 214 5.43 7.44 16.68
N PRO A 215 4.51 6.90 17.50
CA PRO A 215 3.09 7.10 17.29
C PRO A 215 2.74 8.59 17.30
N THR A 216 1.68 8.96 16.57
CA THR A 216 1.15 10.33 16.58
C THR A 216 0.81 10.74 18.01
N ASP A 217 1.16 11.96 18.39
CA ASP A 217 0.93 12.54 19.73
C ASP A 217 1.56 11.77 20.92
N SER A 218 2.52 10.88 20.66
CA SER A 218 3.26 10.15 21.70
C SER A 218 4.59 10.82 22.05
N GLU A 219 4.95 10.83 23.33
CA GLU A 219 6.29 11.23 23.79
C GLU A 219 7.32 10.10 23.64
N THR A 220 6.86 8.84 23.61
CA THR A 220 7.70 7.64 23.50
C THR A 220 7.59 6.99 22.13
N TYR A 221 8.62 6.22 21.78
CA TYR A 221 8.68 5.37 20.60
C TYR A 221 8.18 3.96 20.92
N LYS A 222 7.51 3.33 19.96
CA LYS A 222 7.23 1.89 19.98
C LYS A 222 8.42 1.20 19.32
N VAL A 223 9.07 0.28 20.04
CA VAL A 223 10.19 -0.52 19.55
C VAL A 223 9.79 -1.99 19.52
N ILE A 224 9.92 -2.62 18.36
CA ILE A 224 9.71 -4.06 18.15
C ILE A 224 11.09 -4.74 18.14
N TYR A 225 11.21 -5.85 18.87
CA TYR A 225 12.43 -6.66 18.96
C TYR A 225 12.36 -7.94 18.12
N GLY A 226 13.50 -8.62 17.95
CA GLY A 226 13.62 -9.85 17.15
C GLY A 226 12.83 -11.04 17.70
N ASP A 227 12.38 -10.99 18.94
CA ASP A 227 11.40 -11.93 19.53
C ASP A 227 9.93 -11.50 19.33
N LEU A 228 9.71 -10.40 18.61
CA LEU A 228 8.42 -9.73 18.38
C LEU A 228 7.80 -9.08 19.63
N SER A 229 8.56 -8.94 20.72
CA SER A 229 8.12 -8.12 21.85
C SER A 229 8.09 -6.64 21.46
N VAL A 230 7.19 -5.89 22.10
CA VAL A 230 7.01 -4.45 21.89
C VAL A 230 7.29 -3.73 23.20
N LYS A 231 8.10 -2.66 23.14
CA LYS A 231 8.37 -1.79 24.30
C LYS A 231 8.13 -0.32 23.94
N ASP A 232 7.70 0.44 24.94
CA ASP A 232 7.71 1.90 24.90
C ASP A 232 9.08 2.39 25.37
N VAL A 233 9.76 3.19 24.55
CA VAL A 233 11.13 3.64 24.78
C VAL A 233 11.21 5.15 24.57
N ALA A 234 11.87 5.86 25.49
CA ALA A 234 12.14 7.29 25.32
C ALA A 234 13.18 7.54 24.22
N GLU A 235 13.15 8.71 23.60
CA GLU A 235 14.00 9.03 22.44
C GLU A 235 15.50 8.84 22.74
N GLU A 236 15.94 9.23 23.94
CA GLU A 236 17.33 9.09 24.40
C GLU A 236 17.79 7.63 24.60
N ASN A 237 16.85 6.69 24.68
CA ASN A 237 17.11 5.26 24.85
C ASN A 237 16.88 4.47 23.56
N LEU A 238 16.66 5.16 22.44
CA LEU A 238 16.49 4.48 21.16
C LEU A 238 17.75 3.71 20.75
N PRO A 239 17.60 2.54 20.10
CA PRO A 239 18.72 1.86 19.48
C PRO A 239 19.47 2.80 18.53
N ALA A 240 20.80 2.67 18.48
CA ALA A 240 21.60 3.40 17.51
C ALA A 240 21.13 3.03 16.10
N LYS A 241 20.80 4.05 15.29
CA LYS A 241 20.57 3.85 13.85
C LYS A 241 21.89 3.32 13.26
N PRO A 242 21.90 2.17 12.56
CA PRO A 242 23.07 1.77 11.79
C PRO A 242 23.44 2.91 10.83
N ASN A 243 24.72 3.29 10.76
CA ASN A 243 25.18 4.32 9.82
C ASN A 243 24.75 3.93 8.39
N GLU A 244 24.09 4.85 7.68
CA GLU A 244 23.76 4.71 6.25
C GLU A 244 24.99 4.75 5.31
N GLU A 245 26.21 4.72 5.86
CA GLU A 245 27.45 4.70 5.09
C GLU A 245 27.93 3.27 4.81
N ALA A 246 27.48 2.69 3.71
CA ALA A 246 28.26 1.82 2.82
C ALA A 246 27.35 1.23 1.73
N GLY A 247 27.09 1.99 0.68
CA GLY A 247 26.28 1.51 -0.45
C GLY A 247 26.28 2.45 -1.65
N SER A 248 27.36 3.21 -1.85
CA SER A 248 27.67 3.87 -3.11
C SER A 248 29.06 3.43 -3.54
N GLU A 249 29.12 2.33 -4.29
CA GLU A 249 30.13 2.04 -5.32
C GLU A 249 29.62 0.91 -6.23
#